data_AF-A0A945FDX0-F1
#
_entry.id   AF-A0A945FDX0-F1
#
_cell.length_a   1.000
_cell.length_b   1.000
_cell.length_c   1.000
_cell.angle_alpha   90.00
_cell.angle_beta   90.00
_cell.angle_gamma   90.00
#
_symmetry.space_group_name_H-M   'P 1'
#
loop_
_entity.id
_entity.type
_entity.pdbx_description
1 polymer ?
#
loop_
_entity_poly.entity_id
_entity_poly.type
_entity_poly.pdbx_seq_one_letter_code
_entity_poly.pdbx_strand_id
1 'polypeptide(L)'
;MTESTKKPAAKSFENSFSELEEVVRKLETGGLSLDEATKLFESGMKLASKCNEILSSSELKITRLQANFAEQMNLVPNSEDDADDEDA
;
A
#
# COMPACT_ATOMS: atom_id res chain seq x y z
N MET A 1 -4.11 24.52 17.09
CA MET A 1 -3.57 24.79 15.74
C MET A 1 -2.95 23.50 15.25
N THR A 2 -3.51 22.93 14.19
CA THR A 2 -3.14 21.61 13.64
C THR A 2 -1.73 21.67 13.05
N GLU A 3 -0.79 20.91 13.61
CA GLU A 3 0.55 20.73 13.04
C GLU A 3 0.47 19.96 11.72
N SER A 4 0.39 20.70 10.62
CA SER A 4 0.62 20.19 9.27
C SER A 4 2.11 19.88 9.13
N THR A 5 2.52 18.68 9.53
CA THR A 5 3.88 18.18 9.34
C THR A 5 4.12 17.95 7.84
N LYS A 6 4.55 19.01 7.16
CA LYS A 6 5.00 19.00 5.75
C LYS A 6 6.30 18.17 5.65
N LYS A 7 6.14 16.85 5.57
CA LYS A 7 7.20 15.91 5.15
C LYS A 7 7.62 16.28 3.72
N PRO A 8 8.90 16.15 3.33
CA PRO A 8 9.36 16.61 2.01
C PRO A 8 8.52 15.94 0.93
N ALA A 9 8.05 16.71 -0.05
CA ALA A 9 7.17 16.27 -1.15
C ALA A 9 7.77 15.18 -2.06
N ALA A 10 8.95 14.67 -1.72
CA ALA A 10 9.59 13.56 -2.39
C ALA A 10 9.05 12.23 -1.82
N LYS A 11 8.24 11.54 -2.64
CA LYS A 11 7.85 10.11 -2.50
C LYS A 11 6.65 9.78 -1.59
N SER A 12 5.61 10.61 -1.51
CA SER A 12 4.33 10.16 -0.94
C SER A 12 3.55 9.29 -1.94
N PHE A 13 2.64 8.46 -1.42
CA PHE A 13 1.71 7.67 -2.23
C PHE A 13 0.80 8.61 -3.04
N GLU A 14 0.23 9.60 -2.36
CA GLU A 14 -0.74 10.56 -2.91
C GLU A 14 -0.16 11.31 -4.10
N ASN A 15 1.11 11.74 -4.02
CA ASN A 15 1.78 12.42 -5.13
C ASN A 15 1.99 11.46 -6.31
N SER A 16 2.50 10.24 -6.05
CA SER A 16 2.78 9.26 -7.11
C SER A 16 1.49 8.79 -7.79
N PHE A 17 0.40 8.68 -7.03
CA PHE A 17 -0.92 8.34 -7.53
C PHE A 17 -1.51 9.48 -8.37
N SER A 18 -1.43 10.73 -7.90
CA SER A 18 -1.87 11.90 -8.66
C SER A 18 -1.13 12.03 -10.00
N GLU A 19 0.19 11.82 -10.02
CA GLU A 19 0.98 11.81 -11.25
C GLU A 19 0.56 10.67 -12.19
N LEU A 20 0.27 9.48 -11.65
CA LEU A 20 -0.22 8.34 -12.43
C LEU A 20 -1.56 8.65 -13.10
N GLU A 21 -2.50 9.24 -12.35
CA GLU A 21 -3.79 9.63 -12.90
C GLU A 21 -3.64 10.66 -14.03
N GLU A 22 -2.72 11.62 -13.92
CA GLU A 22 -2.43 12.57 -15.00
C GLU A 22 -1.90 11.87 -16.25
N VAL A 23 -1.02 10.88 -16.09
CA VAL A 23 -0.50 10.08 -17.20
C VAL A 23 -1.63 9.31 -17.88
N VAL A 24 -2.50 8.66 -17.10
CA VAL A 24 -3.67 7.93 -17.62
C VAL A 24 -4.60 8.88 -18.37
N ARG A 25 -4.95 10.02 -17.79
CA ARG A 25 -5.79 11.04 -18.44
C ARG A 25 -5.22 11.49 -19.79
N LYS A 26 -3.90 11.70 -19.88
CA LYS A 26 -3.24 12.07 -21.14
C LYS A 26 -3.30 10.96 -22.17
N LEU A 27 -3.08 9.71 -21.77
CA LEU A 27 -3.19 8.54 -22.65
C LEU A 27 -4.62 8.35 -23.17
N GLU A 28 -5.63 8.52 -22.32
CA GLU A 28 -7.05 8.39 -22.67
C GLU A 28 -7.54 9.53 -23.58
N THR A 29 -7.02 10.74 -23.39
CA THR A 29 -7.37 11.90 -24.24
C THR A 29 -6.91 11.68 -25.70
N GLY A 30 -5.82 10.95 -25.91
CA GLY A 30 -5.24 10.74 -27.22
C GLY A 30 -4.61 12.01 -27.79
N GLY A 31 -4.47 12.08 -29.12
CA GLY A 31 -3.78 13.21 -29.79
C GLY A 31 -2.25 13.21 -29.62
N LEU A 32 -1.70 12.09 -29.15
CA LEU A 32 -0.27 11.89 -28.94
C LEU A 32 0.35 11.21 -30.15
N SER A 33 1.60 11.55 -30.45
CA SER A 33 2.43 10.73 -31.33
C SER A 33 2.75 9.38 -30.66
N LEU A 34 3.18 8.40 -31.47
CA LEU A 34 3.55 7.07 -30.96
C LEU A 34 4.69 7.12 -29.94
N ASP A 35 5.68 8.01 -30.16
CA ASP A 35 6.82 8.19 -29.24
C ASP A 35 6.37 8.80 -27.90
N GLU A 36 5.49 9.80 -27.93
CA GLU A 36 4.91 10.40 -26.72
C GLU A 36 4.05 9.41 -25.93
N ALA A 37 3.21 8.64 -26.62
CA ALA A 37 2.39 7.60 -26.00
C ALA A 37 3.27 6.52 -25.35
N THR A 38 4.36 6.11 -26.01
CA THR A 38 5.32 5.14 -25.46
C THR A 38 6.00 5.66 -24.20
N LYS A 39 6.48 6.92 -24.21
CA LYS A 39 7.10 7.56 -23.04
C LYS A 39 6.14 7.71 -21.86
N LEU A 40 4.90 8.11 -22.12
CA LEU A 40 3.86 8.22 -21.10
C LEU A 40 3.53 6.85 -20.51
N PHE A 41 3.41 5.82 -21.35
CA PHE A 41 3.18 4.45 -20.89
C PHE A 41 4.30 3.95 -19.96
N GLU A 42 5.57 4.12 -20.34
CA GLU A 42 6.72 3.78 -19.49
C GLU A 42 6.71 4.54 -18.15
N SER A 43 6.39 5.83 -18.17
CA SER A 43 6.25 6.64 -16.96
C SER A 43 5.11 6.13 -16.08
N GLY A 44 3.97 5.80 -16.67
CA GLY A 44 2.81 5.22 -15.98
C GLY A 44 3.14 3.90 -15.30
N MET A 45 3.88 3.01 -15.98
CA MET A 45 4.35 1.75 -15.39
C MET A 45 5.26 1.99 -14.18
N LYS A 46 6.19 2.94 -14.26
CA LYS A 46 7.09 3.29 -13.14
C LYS A 46 6.32 3.84 -11.95
N LEU A 47 5.35 4.72 -12.20
CA LEU A 47 4.50 5.30 -11.15
C LEU A 47 3.63 4.22 -10.49
N ALA A 48 3.02 3.33 -11.28
CA ALA A 48 2.23 2.21 -10.77
C ALA A 48 3.07 1.26 -9.88
N SER A 49 4.29 0.91 -10.32
CA SER A 49 5.22 0.09 -9.51
C SER A 49 5.51 0.77 -8.17
N LYS A 50 5.81 2.07 -8.20
CA LYS A 50 6.11 2.85 -6.99
C LYS A 50 4.92 2.93 -6.04
N CYS A 51 3.70 3.11 -6.54
CA CYS A 51 2.49 3.08 -5.73
C CYS A 51 2.35 1.72 -5.03
N ASN A 52 2.55 0.62 -5.77
CA ASN A 52 2.48 -0.72 -5.21
C ASN A 52 3.55 -0.99 -4.14
N GLU A 53 4.77 -0.53 -4.33
CA GLU A 53 5.86 -0.62 -3.34
C GLU A 53 5.49 0.09 -2.03
N ILE A 54 4.90 1.27 -2.12
CA ILE A 54 4.48 2.04 -0.93
C ILE A 54 3.34 1.31 -0.20
N LEU A 55 2.36 0.79 -0.93
CA LEU A 55 1.25 0.02 -0.37
C LEU A 55 1.74 -1.25 0.32
N SER A 56 2.56 -2.06 -0.36
CA SER A 56 3.14 -3.29 0.18
C SER A 56 3.95 -3.04 1.46
N SER A 57 4.75 -1.97 1.48
CA SER A 57 5.51 -1.57 2.67
C SER A 57 4.61 -1.17 3.84
N SER A 58 3.52 -0.47 3.55
CA SER A 58 2.55 -0.03 4.55
C SER A 58 1.76 -1.21 5.12
N GLU A 59 1.32 -2.14 4.27
CA GLU A 59 0.66 -3.37 4.67
C GLU A 59 1.55 -4.21 5.59
N LEU A 60 2.81 -4.46 5.20
CA LEU A 60 3.77 -5.21 6.02
C LEU A 60 3.96 -4.55 7.41
N LYS A 61 4.00 -3.22 7.46
CA LYS A 61 4.10 -2.50 8.72
C LYS A 61 2.87 -2.71 9.60
N ILE A 62 1.66 -2.64 9.03
CA ILE A 62 0.41 -2.87 9.76
C ILE A 62 0.37 -4.30 10.30
N THR A 63 0.67 -5.30 9.47
CA THR A 63 0.69 -6.71 9.87
C THR A 63 1.64 -6.95 11.04
N ARG A 64 2.85 -6.37 11.01
CA ARG A 64 3.80 -6.46 12.13
C ARG A 64 3.28 -5.78 13.40
N LEU A 65 2.65 -4.61 13.27
CA LEU A 65 2.06 -3.92 14.42
C LEU A 65 0.93 -4.75 15.05
N GLN A 66 0.07 -5.37 14.24
CA GLN A 66 -0.99 -6.25 14.72
C GLN A 66 -0.45 -7.48 15.43
N ALA A 67 0.55 -8.16 14.85
CA ALA A 67 1.20 -9.32 15.47
C ALA A 67 1.83 -8.97 16.83
N ASN A 68 2.60 -7.89 16.88
CA ASN A 68 3.24 -7.43 18.12
C ASN A 68 2.19 -7.05 19.18
N PHE A 69 1.09 -6.40 18.78
CA PHE A 69 0.02 -6.04 19.69
C PHE A 69 -0.69 -7.28 20.26
N ALA A 70 -0.95 -8.30 19.43
CA ALA A 70 -1.54 -9.56 19.88
C ALA A 70 -0.65 -10.30 20.89
N GLU A 71 0.67 -10.33 20.65
CA GLU A 71 1.66 -10.89 21.57
C GLU A 71 1.68 -10.12 22.91
N GLN A 72 1.70 -8.78 22.86
CA GLN A 72 1.68 -7.93 24.06
C GLN A 72 0.42 -8.10 24.91
N MET A 73 -0.73 -8.34 24.27
CA MET A 73 -1.99 -8.55 24.97
C MET A 73 -2.19 -10.00 25.43
N ASN A 74 -1.21 -10.89 25.21
CA ASN A 74 -1.32 -12.32 25.49
C ASN A 74 -2.62 -12.91 24.92
N LEU A 75 -3.03 -12.46 23.72
CA LEU A 75 -4.16 -13.02 22.96
C LEU A 75 -3.72 -14.36 22.36
N VAL A 76 -3.29 -15.28 23.22
CA VAL A 76 -3.16 -16.68 22.86
C VAL A 76 -4.59 -17.17 22.60
N PRO A 77 -4.91 -17.73 21.42
CA PRO A 77 -6.09 -18.57 21.31
C PRO A 77 -5.83 -19.71 22.29
N ASN A 78 -6.55 -19.73 23.41
CA ASN A 78 -6.47 -20.82 24.37
C ASN A 78 -6.86 -22.08 23.59
N SER A 79 -5.85 -22.86 23.16
CA SER A 79 -6.03 -24.17 22.56
C SER A 79 -6.18 -25.21 23.67
N GLU A 80 -7.02 -24.91 24.66
CA GLU A 80 -7.29 -25.71 25.85
C GLU A 80 -8.76 -25.51 26.24
N ASP A 81 -9.64 -26.08 25.44
CA ASP A 81 -10.98 -26.56 25.80
C ASP A 81 -11.35 -27.58 24.70
N ASP A 82 -10.94 -28.84 24.91
CA ASP A 82 -11.46 -30.11 24.32
C ASP A 82 -10.43 -31.25 24.47
N ALA A 83 -9.74 -31.30 25.61
CA ALA A 83 -9.15 -32.52 26.12
C ALA A 83 -9.69 -32.70 27.55
N ASP A 84 -10.18 -33.90 27.84
CA ASP A 84 -10.97 -34.33 29.02
C ASP A 84 -12.49 -34.15 28.75
N ASP A 85 -13.37 -35.15 28.73
CA ASP A 85 -13.35 -36.51 29.28
C ASP A 85 -14.65 -37.22 28.79
N GLU A 86 -14.59 -38.34 28.07
CA GLU A 86 -15.62 -39.41 28.09
C GLU A 86 -14.97 -40.73 27.62
N ASP A 87 -14.07 -41.26 28.44
CA ASP A 87 -13.99 -42.72 28.62
C ASP A 87 -15.16 -43.13 29.53
N ALA A 88 -16.26 -43.62 28.94
CA ALA A 88 -17.33 -44.35 29.64
C ALA A 88 -17.90 -45.47 28.75
#